data_AF-A0AAD5TM05-F1
#
_entry.id   AF-A0AAD5TM05-F1
#
_cell.length_a   1.000
_cell.length_b   1.000
_cell.length_c   1.000
_cell.angle_alpha   90.00
_cell.angle_beta   90.00
_cell.angle_gamma   90.00
#
_symmetry.space_group_name_H-M   'P 1'
#
loop_
_entity.id
_entity.type
_entity.pdbx_description
1 polymer ?
#
loop_
_entity_poly.entity_id
_entity_poly.type
_entity_poly.pdbx_seq_one_letter_code
_entity_poly.pdbx_strand_id
1 'polypeptide(L)'
;MTIVQQSIQEAAFKGDHNLVASLTTANPDAVRAKDEDGRTALHWAASGKHLEITRGLLAAGGDATTADDGGMTPLHIAASTGSHEIVLLLLEAAPAVIDNKTESGQTALHYAASKNHAEVVDALLNAGADPSARDRYGQTPMHRAATRGWVRIARRLKEDTRAKVNVRDATGNTPLHVAAEDVQIDMIKYLLAEGADADVENKEKQRPKDVTTDKAVQALLAAAVSEDAT
;
A
#
# COMPACT_ATOMS: atom_id res chain seq x y z
N MET A 1 -26.58 0.83 34.98
CA MET A 1 -26.57 0.98 33.50
C MET A 1 -25.28 1.70 33.16
N THR A 2 -24.22 0.94 32.94
CA THR A 2 -22.90 1.48 32.60
C THR A 2 -23.00 1.97 31.16
N ILE A 3 -23.16 3.28 30.97
CA ILE A 3 -22.90 3.87 29.65
C ILE A 3 -21.42 3.57 29.41
N VAL A 4 -21.12 2.69 28.46
CA VAL A 4 -19.75 2.55 27.97
C VAL A 4 -19.39 3.93 27.44
N GLN A 5 -18.57 4.67 28.16
CA GLN A 5 -18.12 5.98 27.70
C GLN A 5 -17.34 5.72 26.40
N GLN A 6 -17.87 6.21 25.27
CA GLN A 6 -17.23 6.04 23.98
C GLN A 6 -15.83 6.65 24.02
N SER A 7 -14.83 5.88 23.58
CA SER A 7 -13.46 6.36 23.51
C SER A 7 -13.30 7.37 22.37
N ILE A 8 -12.25 8.20 22.43
CA ILE A 8 -11.93 9.13 21.35
C ILE A 8 -11.61 8.39 20.04
N GLN A 9 -11.06 7.17 20.13
CA GLN A 9 -10.81 6.26 19.01
C GLN A 9 -12.12 5.86 18.32
N GLU A 10 -13.12 5.41 19.09
CA GLU A 10 -14.40 4.99 18.55
C GLU A 10 -15.17 6.17 17.94
N ALA A 11 -15.15 7.33 18.61
CA ALA A 11 -15.71 8.58 18.10
C ALA A 11 -15.05 8.98 16.77
N ALA A 12 -13.71 8.90 16.71
CA ALA A 12 -12.93 9.20 15.51
C ALA A 12 -13.23 8.23 14.36
N PHE A 13 -13.41 6.93 14.63
CA PHE A 13 -13.81 5.94 13.61
C PHE A 13 -15.22 6.21 13.06
N LYS A 14 -16.16 6.56 13.94
CA LYS A 14 -17.58 6.78 13.59
C LYS A 14 -17.84 8.14 12.93
N GLY A 15 -16.90 9.08 12.99
CA GLY A 15 -17.11 10.42 12.43
C GLY A 15 -17.81 11.37 13.39
N ASP A 16 -17.81 11.09 14.70
CA ASP A 16 -18.48 11.95 15.69
C ASP A 16 -17.59 13.15 16.06
N HIS A 17 -17.70 14.20 15.25
CA HIS A 17 -16.96 15.45 15.45
C HIS A 17 -17.18 16.08 16.83
N ASN A 18 -18.42 16.05 17.33
CA ASN A 18 -18.77 16.68 18.59
C ASN A 18 -18.17 15.91 19.77
N LEU A 19 -18.22 14.59 19.72
CA LEU A 19 -17.63 13.76 20.75
C LEU A 19 -16.10 13.86 20.73
N VAL A 20 -15.46 13.84 19.55
CA VAL A 20 -14.01 14.06 19.46
C VAL A 20 -13.62 15.42 20.03
N ALA A 21 -14.32 16.49 19.67
CA ALA A 21 -14.03 17.84 20.18
C ALA A 21 -14.23 17.98 21.69
N SER A 22 -15.32 17.42 22.23
CA SER A 22 -15.59 17.44 23.67
C SER A 22 -14.56 16.65 24.47
N LEU A 23 -14.18 15.44 24.00
CA LEU A 23 -13.15 14.62 24.64
C LEU A 23 -11.77 15.28 24.60
N THR A 24 -11.42 15.91 23.47
CA THR A 24 -10.14 16.64 23.33
C THR A 24 -10.08 17.88 24.22
N THR A 25 -11.20 18.59 24.38
CA THR A 25 -11.28 19.77 25.27
C THR A 25 -11.20 19.37 26.74
N ALA A 26 -11.86 18.27 27.11
CA ALA A 26 -11.85 17.76 28.49
C ALA A 26 -10.48 17.17 28.88
N ASN A 27 -9.79 16.52 27.94
CA ASN A 27 -8.47 15.97 28.14
C ASN A 27 -7.64 16.06 26.84
N PRO A 28 -6.77 17.09 26.70
CA PRO A 28 -5.94 17.27 25.52
C PRO A 28 -5.01 16.08 25.21
N ASP A 29 -4.56 15.35 26.23
CA ASP A 29 -3.68 14.19 26.04
C ASP A 29 -4.42 12.97 25.45
N ALA A 30 -5.76 12.97 25.42
CA ALA A 30 -6.56 11.88 24.86
C ALA A 30 -6.25 11.63 23.38
N VAL A 31 -5.82 12.65 22.62
CA VAL A 31 -5.46 12.50 21.19
C VAL A 31 -4.24 11.59 20.96
N ARG A 32 -3.44 11.35 22.01
CA ARG A 32 -2.29 10.45 22.01
C ARG A 32 -2.55 9.11 22.69
N ALA A 33 -3.74 8.92 23.27
CA ALA A 33 -4.10 7.67 23.92
C ALA A 33 -4.10 6.52 22.90
N LYS A 34 -3.56 5.38 23.32
CA LYS A 34 -3.56 4.14 22.55
C LYS A 34 -4.63 3.20 23.08
N ASP A 35 -5.28 2.46 22.19
CA ASP A 35 -6.10 1.31 22.56
C ASP A 35 -5.24 0.04 22.75
N GLU A 36 -5.90 -1.11 22.92
CA GLU A 36 -5.25 -2.40 23.16
C GLU A 36 -4.40 -2.90 21.97
N ASP A 37 -4.64 -2.40 20.75
CA ASP A 37 -3.85 -2.70 19.56
C ASP A 37 -2.72 -1.67 19.33
N GLY A 38 -2.54 -0.72 20.26
CA GLY A 38 -1.58 0.37 20.12
C GLY A 38 -2.05 1.52 19.24
N ARG A 39 -3.32 1.55 18.82
CA ARG A 39 -3.86 2.55 17.87
C ARG A 39 -4.35 3.81 18.57
N THR A 40 -4.04 4.94 17.94
CA THR A 40 -4.52 6.27 18.34
C THR A 40 -5.78 6.68 17.59
N ALA A 41 -6.42 7.77 18.00
CA ALA A 41 -7.56 8.34 17.29
C ALA A 41 -7.26 8.68 15.82
N LEU A 42 -6.00 9.00 15.46
CA LEU A 42 -5.60 9.25 14.07
C LEU A 42 -5.69 7.99 13.19
N HIS A 43 -5.37 6.80 13.73
CA HIS A 43 -5.52 5.55 12.99
C HIS A 43 -6.99 5.32 12.63
N TRP A 44 -7.86 5.53 13.62
CA TRP A 44 -9.30 5.30 13.48
C TRP A 44 -9.97 6.37 12.60
N ALA A 45 -9.57 7.63 12.69
CA ALA A 45 -10.02 8.69 11.79
C ALA A 45 -9.62 8.39 10.32
N ALA A 46 -8.38 7.94 10.10
CA ALA A 46 -7.90 7.52 8.77
C ALA A 46 -8.67 6.28 8.25
N SER A 47 -8.99 5.33 9.14
CA SER A 47 -9.78 4.15 8.80
C SER A 47 -11.22 4.50 8.43
N GLY A 48 -11.83 5.45 9.15
CA GLY A 48 -13.18 5.95 8.88
C GLY A 48 -13.26 6.97 7.75
N LYS A 49 -12.11 7.40 7.21
CA LYS A 49 -11.97 8.43 6.16
C LYS A 49 -12.46 9.83 6.59
N HIS A 50 -12.34 10.16 7.87
CA HIS A 50 -12.83 11.43 8.42
C HIS A 50 -11.74 12.50 8.37
N LEU A 51 -11.67 13.25 7.26
CA LEU A 51 -10.65 14.28 7.03
C LEU A 51 -10.63 15.35 8.12
N GLU A 52 -11.79 15.93 8.42
CA GLU A 52 -11.88 17.05 9.37
C GLU A 52 -11.60 16.61 10.82
N ILE A 53 -11.93 15.36 11.18
CA ILE A 53 -11.49 14.77 12.46
C ILE A 53 -9.96 14.61 12.46
N THR A 54 -9.39 14.08 11.38
CA THR A 54 -7.94 13.90 11.26
C THR A 54 -7.21 15.24 11.42
N ARG A 55 -7.69 16.30 10.74
CA ARG A 55 -7.16 17.66 10.86
C ARG A 55 -7.26 18.20 12.28
N GLY A 56 -8.41 18.03 12.93
CA GLY A 56 -8.60 18.46 14.31
C GLY A 56 -7.67 17.74 15.29
N LEU A 57 -7.52 16.42 15.15
CA LEU A 57 -6.63 15.61 15.97
C LEU A 57 -5.16 16.02 15.81
N LEU A 58 -4.70 16.29 14.58
CA LEU A 58 -3.34 16.79 14.33
C LEU A 58 -3.13 18.17 14.94
N ALA A 59 -4.08 19.10 14.76
CA ALA A 59 -4.03 20.44 15.34
C ALA A 59 -4.01 20.41 16.88
N ALA A 60 -4.65 19.41 17.49
CA ALA A 60 -4.63 19.16 18.93
C ALA A 60 -3.37 18.43 19.44
N GLY A 61 -2.39 18.14 18.57
CA GLY A 61 -1.12 17.52 18.95
C GLY A 61 -1.09 15.99 18.86
N GLY A 62 -2.05 15.38 18.16
CA GLY A 62 -2.01 13.97 17.79
C GLY A 62 -0.76 13.64 16.97
N ASP A 63 -0.14 12.51 17.27
CA ASP A 63 1.13 12.10 16.65
C ASP A 63 0.88 11.18 15.43
N ALA A 64 1.17 11.71 14.24
CA ALA A 64 1.07 10.97 12.97
C ALA A 64 2.19 9.92 12.77
N THR A 65 3.23 9.93 13.63
CA THR A 65 4.36 8.99 13.56
C THR A 65 4.16 7.73 14.37
N THR A 66 3.20 7.75 15.32
CA THR A 66 2.88 6.60 16.15
C THR A 66 2.46 5.40 15.28
N ALA A 67 3.15 4.28 15.48
CA ALA A 67 2.75 2.99 14.94
C ALA A 67 1.92 2.19 15.97
N ASP A 68 0.96 1.41 15.46
CA ASP A 68 0.25 0.37 16.20
C ASP A 68 1.14 -0.87 16.41
N ASP A 69 0.62 -1.88 17.11
CA ASP A 69 1.41 -3.08 17.47
C ASP A 69 1.86 -3.89 16.25
N GLY A 70 1.23 -3.72 15.08
CA GLY A 70 1.65 -4.32 13.81
C GLY A 70 2.59 -3.43 12.98
N GLY A 71 3.04 -2.31 13.54
CA GLY A 71 3.87 -1.32 12.85
C GLY A 71 3.11 -0.43 11.87
N MET A 72 1.77 -0.46 11.86
CA MET A 72 0.97 0.40 10.98
C MET A 72 0.89 1.81 11.57
N THR A 73 1.25 2.81 10.78
CA THR A 73 0.99 4.23 11.10
C THR A 73 -0.37 4.66 10.52
N PRO A 74 -0.91 5.84 10.90
CA PRO A 74 -2.10 6.40 10.26
C PRO A 74 -1.96 6.52 8.73
N LEU A 75 -0.74 6.75 8.23
CA LEU A 75 -0.46 6.82 6.78
C LEU A 75 -0.70 5.47 6.08
N HIS A 76 -0.32 4.36 6.71
CA HIS A 76 -0.59 3.02 6.17
C HIS A 76 -2.09 2.75 6.07
N ILE A 77 -2.85 3.12 7.12
CA ILE A 77 -4.30 2.97 7.15
C ILE A 77 -4.95 3.83 6.07
N ALA A 78 -4.59 5.11 5.98
CA ALA A 78 -5.11 6.02 4.96
C ALA A 78 -4.80 5.53 3.54
N ALA A 79 -3.60 4.98 3.33
CA ALA A 79 -3.21 4.43 2.05
C ALA A 79 -3.96 3.14 1.71
N SER A 80 -4.25 2.28 2.69
CA SER A 80 -5.03 1.06 2.52
C SER A 80 -6.52 1.33 2.24
N THR A 81 -7.08 2.38 2.86
CA THR A 81 -8.48 2.79 2.65
C THR A 81 -8.67 3.67 1.42
N GLY A 82 -7.61 4.26 0.86
CA GLY A 82 -7.68 5.11 -0.33
C GLY A 82 -8.05 6.56 -0.01
N SER A 83 -7.78 7.03 1.20
CA SER A 83 -8.14 8.37 1.67
C SER A 83 -7.10 9.40 1.21
N HIS A 84 -7.16 9.81 -0.07
CA HIS A 84 -6.18 10.71 -0.69
C HIS A 84 -5.91 11.99 0.11
N GLU A 85 -6.96 12.72 0.53
CA GLU A 85 -6.78 13.98 1.28
C GLU A 85 -6.15 13.75 2.66
N ILE A 86 -6.46 12.64 3.31
CA ILE A 86 -5.83 12.26 4.59
C ILE A 86 -4.37 11.89 4.39
N VAL A 87 -4.02 11.21 3.28
CA VAL A 87 -2.62 10.91 2.93
C VAL A 87 -1.83 12.21 2.77
N LEU A 88 -2.34 13.18 2.01
CA LEU A 88 -1.68 14.48 1.86
C LEU A 88 -1.48 15.18 3.20
N LEU A 89 -2.52 15.22 4.03
CA LEU A 89 -2.47 15.87 5.35
C LEU A 89 -1.45 15.20 6.28
N LEU A 90 -1.39 13.87 6.29
CA LEU A 90 -0.43 13.12 7.12
C LEU A 90 1.01 13.30 6.64
N LEU A 91 1.24 13.36 5.32
CA LEU A 91 2.57 13.61 4.75
C LEU A 91 3.06 15.04 5.02
N GLU A 92 2.16 16.02 5.04
CA GLU A 92 2.48 17.39 5.46
C GLU A 92 2.88 17.43 6.94
N ALA A 93 2.13 16.74 7.82
CA ALA A 93 2.40 16.72 9.25
C ALA A 93 3.65 15.90 9.63
N ALA A 94 3.93 14.81 8.91
CA ALA A 94 5.00 13.88 9.25
C ALA A 94 5.65 13.24 8.00
N PRO A 95 6.42 14.00 7.20
CA PRO A 95 6.98 13.50 5.94
C PRO A 95 7.95 12.31 6.11
N ALA A 96 8.61 12.22 7.26
CA ALA A 96 9.59 11.15 7.55
C ALA A 96 8.97 9.74 7.61
N VAL A 97 7.64 9.60 7.72
CA VAL A 97 6.96 8.30 7.85
C VAL A 97 6.63 7.64 6.52
N ILE A 98 6.93 8.31 5.39
CA ILE A 98 6.51 7.90 4.05
C ILE A 98 6.95 6.47 3.68
N ASP A 99 8.15 6.08 4.10
CA ASP A 99 8.74 4.76 3.84
C ASP A 99 8.84 3.89 5.12
N ASN A 100 8.14 4.27 6.20
CA ASN A 100 8.01 3.39 7.36
C ASN A 100 7.46 2.03 6.93
N LYS A 101 7.95 0.98 7.58
CA LYS A 101 7.54 -0.40 7.30
C LYS A 101 6.77 -0.96 8.48
N THR A 102 5.69 -1.67 8.17
CA THR A 102 5.00 -2.55 9.11
C THR A 102 5.87 -3.74 9.50
N GLU A 103 5.41 -4.58 10.42
CA GLU A 103 6.06 -5.86 10.74
C GLU A 103 6.14 -6.81 9.53
N SER A 104 5.24 -6.69 8.56
CA SER A 104 5.31 -7.43 7.29
C SER A 104 6.31 -6.83 6.31
N GLY A 105 6.97 -5.72 6.65
CA GLY A 105 7.89 -4.99 5.80
C GLY A 105 7.21 -4.08 4.76
N GLN A 106 5.88 -3.96 4.80
CA GLN A 106 5.12 -3.21 3.81
C GLN A 106 5.11 -1.72 4.13
N THR A 107 5.29 -0.89 3.12
CA THR A 107 5.11 0.57 3.20
C THR A 107 3.69 0.98 2.81
N ALA A 108 3.30 2.22 3.07
CA ALA A 108 2.02 2.77 2.61
C ALA A 108 1.79 2.58 1.08
N LEU A 109 2.86 2.70 0.28
CA LEU A 109 2.81 2.50 -1.17
C LEU A 109 2.46 1.05 -1.57
N HIS A 110 2.88 0.05 -0.78
CA HIS A 110 2.47 -1.35 -1.00
C HIS A 110 0.96 -1.52 -0.84
N TYR A 111 0.38 -0.93 0.21
CA TYR A 111 -1.06 -1.01 0.48
C TYR A 111 -1.87 -0.31 -0.60
N ALA A 112 -1.50 0.92 -0.97
CA ALA A 112 -2.14 1.67 -2.04
C ALA A 112 -2.09 0.92 -3.38
N ALA A 113 -0.91 0.38 -3.72
CA ALA A 113 -0.72 -0.38 -4.95
C ALA A 113 -1.55 -1.67 -4.96
N SER A 114 -1.61 -2.42 -3.86
CA SER A 114 -2.40 -3.66 -3.77
C SER A 114 -3.91 -3.43 -3.88
N LYS A 115 -4.39 -2.23 -3.52
CA LYS A 115 -5.82 -1.90 -3.41
C LYS A 115 -6.36 -1.04 -4.57
N ASN A 116 -5.54 -0.76 -5.57
CA ASN A 116 -5.89 0.05 -6.75
C ASN A 116 -6.24 1.52 -6.44
N HIS A 117 -5.62 2.10 -5.41
CA HIS A 117 -5.85 3.50 -5.03
C HIS A 117 -4.89 4.44 -5.79
N ALA A 118 -5.20 4.72 -7.06
CA ALA A 118 -4.30 5.43 -7.97
C ALA A 118 -3.93 6.83 -7.46
N GLU A 119 -4.89 7.60 -6.95
CA GLU A 119 -4.68 8.95 -6.43
C GLU A 119 -3.78 8.94 -5.18
N VAL A 120 -3.80 7.87 -4.39
CA VAL A 120 -2.89 7.70 -3.25
C VAL A 120 -1.49 7.31 -3.73
N VAL A 121 -1.39 6.42 -4.72
CA VAL A 121 -0.10 6.07 -5.33
C VAL A 121 0.57 7.31 -5.91
N ASP A 122 -0.18 8.16 -6.62
CA ASP A 122 0.30 9.44 -7.12
C ASP A 122 0.81 10.34 -6.00
N ALA A 123 0.02 10.53 -4.94
CA ALA A 123 0.40 11.36 -3.80
C ALA A 123 1.69 10.87 -3.12
N LEU A 124 1.80 9.57 -2.86
CA LEU A 124 2.98 8.98 -2.21
C LEU A 124 4.24 9.11 -3.09
N LEU A 125 4.15 8.80 -4.39
CA LEU A 125 5.28 8.92 -5.30
C LEU A 125 5.71 10.37 -5.50
N ASN A 126 4.77 11.30 -5.62
CA ASN A 126 5.06 12.73 -5.73
C ASN A 126 5.71 13.29 -4.46
N ALA A 127 5.40 12.71 -3.29
CA ALA A 127 6.04 13.03 -2.02
C ALA A 127 7.38 12.30 -1.80
N GLY A 128 7.83 11.48 -2.76
CA GLY A 128 9.16 10.87 -2.75
C GLY A 128 9.23 9.43 -2.22
N ALA A 129 8.09 8.76 -1.99
CA ALA A 129 8.07 7.36 -1.55
C ALA A 129 8.96 6.47 -2.43
N ASP A 130 9.61 5.48 -1.84
CA ASP A 130 10.47 4.56 -2.57
C ASP A 130 9.64 3.44 -3.26
N PRO A 131 9.50 3.46 -4.60
CA PRO A 131 8.78 2.40 -5.31
C PRO A 131 9.58 1.09 -5.40
N SER A 132 10.86 1.10 -5.00
CA SER A 132 11.71 -0.10 -4.95
C SER A 132 11.70 -0.79 -3.59
N ALA A 133 11.00 -0.22 -2.60
CA ALA A 133 10.88 -0.77 -1.27
C ALA A 133 10.42 -2.22 -1.32
N ARG A 134 11.08 -3.07 -0.52
CA ARG A 134 10.81 -4.51 -0.43
C ARG A 134 10.19 -4.86 0.91
N ASP A 135 9.12 -5.63 0.88
CA ASP A 135 8.54 -6.25 2.07
C ASP A 135 9.32 -7.49 2.52
N ARG A 136 8.85 -8.17 3.58
CA ARG A 136 9.52 -9.35 4.14
C ARG A 136 9.65 -10.53 3.16
N TYR A 137 8.83 -10.57 2.11
CA TYR A 137 8.88 -11.57 1.05
C TYR A 137 9.72 -11.09 -0.14
N GLY A 138 10.36 -9.92 -0.02
CA GLY A 138 11.11 -9.31 -1.12
C GLY A 138 10.23 -8.70 -2.20
N GLN A 139 8.92 -8.63 -1.99
CA GLN A 139 7.99 -8.08 -2.97
C GLN A 139 7.99 -6.56 -2.92
N THR A 140 7.90 -5.94 -4.09
CA THR A 140 7.79 -4.49 -4.27
C THR A 140 6.33 -4.09 -4.50
N PRO A 141 5.97 -2.78 -4.47
CA PRO A 141 4.64 -2.33 -4.88
C PRO A 141 4.23 -2.82 -6.28
N MET A 142 5.19 -2.97 -7.20
CA MET A 142 4.93 -3.52 -8.53
C MET A 142 4.50 -4.99 -8.51
N HIS A 143 5.06 -5.82 -7.61
CA HIS A 143 4.56 -7.20 -7.41
C HIS A 143 3.10 -7.18 -6.95
N ARG A 144 2.77 -6.31 -5.97
CA ARG A 144 1.40 -6.18 -5.45
C ARG A 144 0.39 -5.73 -6.51
N ALA A 145 0.77 -4.79 -7.37
CA ALA A 145 -0.04 -4.38 -8.51
C ALA A 145 -0.17 -5.52 -9.54
N ALA A 146 0.91 -6.26 -9.79
CA ALA A 146 0.96 -7.33 -10.78
C ALA A 146 0.07 -8.54 -10.41
N THR A 147 0.17 -9.05 -9.18
CA THR A 147 -0.71 -10.09 -8.60
C THR A 147 -2.19 -9.76 -8.79
N ARG A 148 -2.56 -8.47 -8.70
CA ARG A 148 -3.96 -8.02 -8.77
C ARG A 148 -4.40 -7.50 -10.13
N GLY A 149 -3.52 -7.47 -11.13
CA GLY A 149 -3.83 -6.96 -12.47
C GLY A 149 -4.02 -5.44 -12.57
N TRP A 150 -3.51 -4.66 -11.63
CA TRP A 150 -3.71 -3.19 -11.59
C TRP A 150 -2.78 -2.45 -12.56
N VAL A 151 -3.07 -2.55 -13.86
CA VAL A 151 -2.24 -1.96 -14.94
C VAL A 151 -2.03 -0.46 -14.77
N ARG A 152 -3.06 0.29 -14.35
CA ARG A 152 -2.93 1.75 -14.10
C ARG A 152 -1.90 2.05 -13.01
N ILE A 153 -1.89 1.26 -11.94
CA ILE A 153 -0.91 1.39 -10.85
C ILE A 153 0.49 1.00 -11.35
N ALA A 154 0.62 -0.12 -12.06
CA ALA A 154 1.91 -0.56 -12.58
C ALA A 154 2.52 0.44 -13.58
N ARG A 155 1.68 1.07 -14.41
CA ARG A 155 2.04 2.21 -15.27
C ARG A 155 2.60 3.36 -14.47
N ARG A 156 1.86 3.83 -13.48
CA ARG A 156 2.30 4.96 -12.66
C ARG A 156 3.60 4.67 -11.91
N LEU A 157 3.75 3.46 -11.35
CA LEU A 157 5.00 3.04 -10.69
C LEU A 157 6.18 3.08 -11.66
N LYS A 158 5.98 2.59 -12.90
CA LYS A 158 7.03 2.48 -13.92
C LYS A 158 7.58 3.83 -14.40
N GLU A 159 6.79 4.90 -14.29
CA GLU A 159 7.23 6.27 -14.57
C GLU A 159 8.35 6.72 -13.64
N ASP A 160 8.44 6.16 -12.42
CA ASP A 160 9.60 6.34 -11.55
C ASP A 160 10.73 5.38 -11.96
N THR A 161 11.88 5.92 -12.34
CA THR A 161 13.03 5.14 -12.83
C THR A 161 13.58 4.14 -11.81
N ARG A 162 13.28 4.30 -10.52
CA ARG A 162 13.66 3.37 -9.44
C ARG A 162 12.80 2.09 -9.46
N ALA A 163 11.57 2.14 -10.00
CA ALA A 163 10.70 0.98 -10.13
C ALA A 163 11.11 0.10 -11.31
N LYS A 164 11.78 -1.03 -11.02
CA LYS A 164 12.19 -1.99 -12.05
C LYS A 164 11.14 -3.10 -12.25
N VAL A 165 10.95 -3.55 -13.50
CA VAL A 165 9.97 -4.59 -13.87
C VAL A 165 10.45 -6.02 -13.65
N ASN A 166 11.78 -6.22 -13.62
CA ASN A 166 12.42 -7.54 -13.46
C ASN A 166 12.97 -7.78 -12.04
N VAL A 167 12.44 -7.09 -11.03
CA VAL A 167 12.84 -7.31 -9.64
C VAL A 167 12.41 -8.71 -9.23
N ARG A 168 13.32 -9.48 -8.64
CA ARG A 168 12.99 -10.80 -8.08
C ARG A 168 12.65 -10.67 -6.61
N ASP A 169 11.60 -11.35 -6.14
CA ASP A 169 11.26 -11.48 -4.72
C ASP A 169 12.13 -12.54 -4.01
N ALA A 170 11.76 -12.96 -2.80
CA ALA A 170 12.52 -13.94 -2.02
C ALA A 170 12.50 -15.36 -2.61
N THR A 171 11.50 -15.74 -3.40
CA THR A 171 11.44 -17.03 -4.13
C THR A 171 12.03 -16.92 -5.53
N GLY A 172 12.45 -15.72 -5.93
CA GLY A 172 13.00 -15.47 -7.25
C GLY A 172 11.94 -15.09 -8.29
N ASN A 173 10.66 -15.01 -7.89
CA ASN A 173 9.58 -14.62 -8.78
C ASN A 173 9.70 -13.13 -9.14
N THR A 174 9.44 -12.80 -10.39
CA THR A 174 9.31 -11.41 -10.87
C THR A 174 7.85 -10.97 -10.85
N PRO A 175 7.53 -9.66 -11.03
CA PRO A 175 6.17 -9.21 -11.28
C PRO A 175 5.46 -10.00 -12.40
N LEU A 176 6.19 -10.45 -13.42
CA LEU A 176 5.63 -11.25 -14.52
C LEU A 176 5.25 -12.67 -14.06
N HIS A 177 6.02 -13.29 -13.15
CA HIS A 177 5.65 -14.59 -12.56
C HIS A 177 4.33 -14.48 -11.79
N VAL A 178 4.20 -13.52 -10.87
CA VAL A 178 2.99 -13.40 -10.05
C VAL A 178 1.77 -12.98 -10.89
N ALA A 179 1.96 -12.18 -11.95
CA ALA A 179 0.88 -11.87 -12.89
C ALA A 179 0.42 -13.11 -13.68
N ALA A 180 1.34 -14.01 -14.03
CA ALA A 180 1.02 -15.25 -14.74
C ALA A 180 0.32 -16.28 -13.84
N GLU A 181 0.80 -16.45 -12.61
CA GLU A 181 0.18 -17.30 -11.59
C GLU A 181 -1.28 -16.90 -11.33
N ASP A 182 -1.54 -15.59 -11.19
CA ASP A 182 -2.88 -15.04 -10.98
C ASP A 182 -3.68 -14.75 -12.29
N VAL A 183 -3.18 -15.20 -13.44
CA VAL A 183 -3.87 -15.11 -14.76
C VAL A 183 -4.24 -13.67 -15.17
N GLN A 184 -3.38 -12.70 -14.87
CA GLN A 184 -3.61 -11.28 -15.13
C GLN A 184 -3.19 -10.88 -16.55
N ILE A 185 -3.97 -11.29 -17.57
CA ILE A 185 -3.60 -11.17 -18.99
C ILE A 185 -3.17 -9.75 -19.40
N ASP A 186 -3.94 -8.72 -19.02
CA ASP A 186 -3.60 -7.33 -19.42
C ASP A 186 -2.36 -6.81 -18.69
N MET A 187 -2.10 -7.28 -17.47
CA MET A 187 -0.86 -6.99 -16.76
C MET A 187 0.33 -7.69 -17.40
N ILE A 188 0.17 -8.95 -17.83
CA ILE A 188 1.22 -9.70 -18.53
C ILE A 188 1.61 -8.95 -19.81
N LYS A 189 0.63 -8.58 -20.64
CA LYS A 189 0.87 -7.78 -21.86
C LYS A 189 1.59 -6.47 -21.56
N TYR A 190 1.14 -5.76 -20.52
CA TYR A 190 1.77 -4.51 -20.10
C TYR A 190 3.23 -4.72 -19.65
N LEU A 191 3.49 -5.69 -18.78
CA LEU A 191 4.84 -5.97 -18.28
C LEU A 191 5.80 -6.39 -19.40
N LEU A 192 5.35 -7.23 -20.34
CA LEU A 192 6.13 -7.61 -21.52
C LEU A 192 6.48 -6.38 -22.38
N ALA A 193 5.52 -5.49 -22.63
CA ALA A 193 5.75 -4.25 -23.37
C ALA A 193 6.75 -3.31 -22.66
N GLU A 194 6.89 -3.41 -21.34
CA GLU A 194 7.85 -2.66 -20.53
C GLU A 194 9.20 -3.39 -20.35
N GLY A 195 9.43 -4.48 -21.09
CA GLY A 195 10.69 -5.23 -21.08
C GLY A 195 10.83 -6.23 -19.94
N ALA A 196 9.71 -6.79 -19.46
CA ALA A 196 9.76 -7.91 -18.52
C ALA A 196 10.31 -9.17 -19.21
N ASP A 197 11.26 -9.85 -18.58
CA ASP A 197 11.90 -11.07 -19.10
C ASP A 197 10.95 -12.27 -18.93
N ALA A 198 10.49 -12.82 -20.05
CA ALA A 198 9.56 -13.94 -20.10
C ALA A 198 10.22 -15.33 -19.97
N ASP A 199 11.56 -15.41 -20.04
CA ASP A 199 12.32 -16.67 -19.96
C ASP A 199 13.11 -16.81 -18.64
N VAL A 200 12.98 -15.83 -17.74
CA VAL A 200 13.67 -15.83 -16.45
C VAL A 200 13.17 -16.92 -15.51
N GLU A 201 14.07 -17.75 -14.98
CA GLU A 201 13.73 -18.78 -13.98
C GLU A 201 13.72 -18.21 -12.54
N ASN A 202 12.69 -18.57 -11.77
CA ASN A 202 12.67 -18.44 -10.31
C ASN A 202 13.56 -19.50 -9.63
N LYS A 203 13.57 -19.56 -8.29
CA LYS A 203 14.38 -20.54 -7.54
C LYS A 203 13.93 -21.99 -7.73
N GLU A 204 12.68 -22.20 -8.15
CA GLU A 204 12.10 -23.52 -8.42
C GLU A 204 12.28 -23.96 -9.89
N LYS A 205 13.09 -23.23 -10.68
CA LYS A 205 13.32 -23.52 -12.10
C LYS A 205 12.06 -23.38 -12.97
N GLN A 206 11.11 -22.57 -12.51
CA GLN A 206 9.93 -22.22 -13.28
C GLN A 206 10.14 -20.85 -13.92
N ARG A 207 9.78 -20.73 -15.19
CA ARG A 207 9.60 -19.43 -15.87
C ARG A 207 8.20 -18.91 -15.63
N PRO A 208 7.87 -17.65 -15.99
CA PRO A 208 6.52 -17.12 -15.86
C PRO A 208 5.41 -17.99 -16.48
N LYS A 209 5.67 -18.69 -17.59
CA LYS A 209 4.67 -19.59 -18.19
C LYS A 209 4.48 -20.90 -17.42
N ASP A 210 5.48 -21.31 -16.64
CA ASP A 210 5.52 -22.60 -15.95
C ASP A 210 4.84 -22.54 -14.57
N VAL A 211 4.54 -21.34 -14.04
CA VAL A 211 3.84 -21.15 -12.75
C VAL A 211 2.31 -21.20 -12.86
N THR A 212 1.76 -21.38 -14.07
CA THR A 212 0.31 -21.44 -14.31
C THR A 212 -0.07 -22.60 -15.21
N THR A 213 -1.31 -23.07 -15.10
CA THR A 213 -1.90 -24.08 -15.99
C THR A 213 -2.81 -23.47 -17.06
N ASP A 214 -3.00 -22.15 -17.05
CA ASP A 214 -3.83 -21.45 -18.03
C ASP A 214 -3.15 -21.43 -19.41
N LYS A 215 -3.81 -22.05 -20.40
CA LYS A 215 -3.27 -22.20 -21.75
C LYS A 215 -3.13 -20.87 -22.50
N ALA A 216 -3.99 -19.89 -22.22
CA ALA A 216 -3.93 -18.60 -22.88
C ALA A 216 -2.72 -17.80 -22.38
N VAL A 217 -2.45 -17.83 -21.08
CA VAL A 217 -1.25 -17.23 -20.48
C VAL A 217 0.01 -17.94 -20.97
N GLN A 218 0.03 -19.28 -20.97
CA GLN A 218 1.16 -20.05 -21.50
C GLN A 218 1.47 -19.72 -22.96
N ALA A 219 0.44 -19.62 -23.81
CA ALA A 219 0.60 -19.27 -25.22
C ALA A 219 1.11 -17.82 -25.39
N LEU A 220 0.57 -16.88 -24.62
CA LEU A 220 0.99 -15.48 -24.63
C LEU A 220 2.48 -15.33 -24.27
N LEU A 221 2.92 -15.97 -23.20
CA LEU A 221 4.31 -15.91 -22.74
C LEU A 221 5.26 -16.69 -23.65
N ALA A 222 4.82 -17.79 -24.25
CA ALA A 222 5.62 -18.52 -25.23
C ALA A 222 5.86 -17.70 -26.52
N ALA A 223 4.86 -16.94 -26.97
CA ALA A 223 5.00 -16.06 -28.13
C ALA A 223 6.04 -14.96 -27.88
N ALA A 224 6.04 -14.34 -26.69
CA ALA A 224 6.98 -13.28 -26.33
C ALA A 224 8.45 -13.74 -26.43
N VAL A 225 8.77 -14.95 -25.97
CA VAL A 225 10.15 -15.50 -26.07
C VAL A 225 10.59 -15.74 -27.52
N SER A 226 9.65 -16.04 -28.42
CA SER A 226 9.98 -16.29 -29.83
C SER A 226 10.29 -15.03 -30.62
N GLU A 227 9.73 -13.87 -30.21
CA GLU A 227 9.96 -12.58 -30.87
C GLU A 227 11.35 -11.99 -30.54
N ASP A 228 11.88 -12.24 -29.35
CA ASP A 228 13.22 -11.76 -28.94
C ASP A 228 14.39 -12.52 -29.63
N ALA A 229 14.11 -13.64 -30.31
CA ALA A 229 15.10 -14.47 -30.98
C ALA A 229 15.33 -14.15 -32.47
N THR A 230 14.61 -13.17 -33.02
CA THR A 230 14.66 -12.72 -34.43
C THR A 230 15.20 -11.31 -34.58
#